data_AF-A0A3M5JH48-F1
#
_entry.id   AF-A0A3M5JH48-F1
#
_cell.length_a   1.000
_cell.length_b   1.000
_cell.length_c   1.000
_cell.angle_alpha   90.00
_cell.angle_beta   90.00
_cell.angle_gamma   90.00
#
_symmetry.space_group_name_H-M   'P 1'
#
loop_
_entity.id
_entity.type
_entity.pdbx_description
1 polymer ?
#
loop_
_entity_poly.entity_id
_entity_poly.type
_entity_poly.pdbx_seq_one_letter_code
_entity_poly.pdbx_strand_id
1 'polypeptide(L)'
;MCDDRNPLHCFIPPYMLERMAQSPKTLVSARAIANLTSSSAFLASRLSARTMPSMHAIKSPDGRKHRVIHDAKGTDDLPGTVARKEG
;
A
#
# COMPACT_ATOMS: atom_id res chain seq x y z
N MET A 1 -19.63 -11.82 -11.12
CA MET A 1 -19.29 -11.53 -9.71
C MET A 1 -17.78 -11.48 -9.61
N CYS A 2 -17.21 -10.28 -9.47
CA CYS A 2 -15.76 -10.06 -9.36
C CYS A 2 -15.46 -9.42 -8.00
N ASP A 3 -15.82 -10.11 -6.91
CA ASP A 3 -15.73 -9.56 -5.56
C ASP A 3 -14.79 -10.39 -4.68
N ASP A 4 -13.57 -10.62 -5.15
CA ASP A 4 -12.50 -11.04 -4.25
C ASP A 4 -11.18 -10.35 -4.63
N ARG A 5 -11.20 -9.00 -4.58
CA ARG A 5 -9.95 -8.27 -4.43
C ARG A 5 -9.45 -8.56 -3.01
N ASN A 6 -8.40 -9.36 -2.90
CA ASN A 6 -7.65 -9.47 -1.65
C ASN A 6 -6.55 -8.39 -1.64
N PRO A 7 -6.76 -7.23 -0.99
CA PRO A 7 -5.77 -6.15 -0.98
C PRO A 7 -4.52 -6.49 -0.16
N LEU A 8 -4.50 -7.64 0.53
CA LEU A 8 -3.41 -8.04 1.41
C LEU A 8 -2.20 -8.65 0.69
N HIS A 9 -2.28 -8.88 -0.63
CA HIS A 9 -1.14 -9.40 -1.38
C HIS A 9 -0.07 -8.30 -1.53
N CYS A 10 0.91 -8.30 -0.63
CA CYS A 10 2.19 -7.67 -0.89
C CYS A 10 2.84 -8.38 -2.08
N PHE A 11 3.29 -7.63 -3.08
CA PHE A 11 3.94 -8.21 -4.27
C PHE A 11 5.25 -8.93 -3.93
N ILE A 12 5.93 -8.50 -2.85
CA ILE A 12 7.13 -9.13 -2.33
C ILE A 12 6.77 -9.96 -1.09
N PRO A 13 6.92 -11.30 -1.14
CA PRO A 13 6.74 -12.17 0.01
C PRO A 13 7.76 -11.91 1.13
N PRO A 14 7.39 -12.09 2.42
CA PRO A 14 8.27 -11.85 3.56
C PRO A 14 9.62 -12.58 3.48
N TYR A 15 9.64 -13.86 3.09
CA TYR A 15 10.87 -14.64 3.00
C TYR A 15 11.90 -14.05 2.02
N MET A 16 11.47 -13.34 0.98
CA MET A 16 12.40 -12.65 0.07
C MET A 16 13.05 -11.46 0.78
N LEU A 17 12.28 -10.69 1.54
CA LEU A 17 12.78 -9.57 2.32
C LEU A 17 13.70 -10.05 3.45
N GLU A 18 13.36 -11.15 4.13
CA GLU A 18 14.22 -11.80 5.12
C GLU A 18 15.56 -12.21 4.51
N ARG A 19 15.55 -12.75 3.28
CA ARG A 19 16.79 -13.08 2.56
C ARG A 19 17.56 -11.82 2.14
N MET A 20 16.87 -10.77 1.71
CA MET A 20 17.50 -9.49 1.35
C MET A 20 18.09 -8.77 2.55
N ALA A 21 17.49 -8.91 3.75
CA ALA A 21 18.00 -8.37 5.01
C ALA A 21 19.37 -8.95 5.38
N GLN A 22 19.68 -10.17 4.92
CA GLN A 22 20.98 -10.83 5.11
C GLN A 22 22.02 -10.46 4.03
N SER A 23 21.69 -9.57 3.09
CA SER A 23 22.60 -9.19 2.01
C SER A 23 23.85 -8.46 2.53
N PRO A 24 25.06 -8.73 1.99
CA PRO A 24 26.25 -7.96 2.32
C PRO A 24 26.20 -6.51 1.79
N LYS A 25 25.25 -6.19 0.90
CA LYS A 25 25.04 -4.83 0.41
C LYS A 25 24.17 -4.06 1.42
N THR A 26 24.80 -3.14 2.16
CA THR A 26 24.17 -2.37 3.24
C THR A 26 22.87 -1.66 2.83
N LEU A 27 22.81 -1.08 1.63
CA LEU A 27 21.59 -0.42 1.14
C LEU A 27 20.44 -1.40 0.90
N VAL A 28 20.74 -2.62 0.48
CA VAL A 28 19.72 -3.66 0.23
C VAL A 28 19.16 -4.17 1.55
N SER A 29 20.04 -4.50 2.50
CA SER A 29 19.62 -4.99 3.81
C SER A 29 18.82 -3.95 4.58
N ALA A 30 19.28 -2.69 4.61
CA ALA A 30 18.58 -1.59 5.27
C ALA A 30 17.15 -1.39 4.74
N ARG A 31 16.97 -1.42 3.41
CA ARG A 31 15.64 -1.28 2.78
C ARG A 31 14.73 -2.47 3.06
N ALA A 32 15.28 -3.69 3.08
CA ALA A 32 14.52 -4.89 3.38
C ALA A 32 14.02 -4.90 4.84
N ILE A 33 14.88 -4.50 5.78
CA ILE A 33 14.54 -4.36 7.20
C ILE A 33 13.45 -3.29 7.37
N ALA A 34 13.60 -2.11 6.75
CA ALA A 34 12.58 -1.07 6.81
C ALA A 34 11.22 -1.52 6.27
N ASN A 35 11.20 -2.31 5.19
CA ASN A 35 9.98 -2.87 4.63
C ASN A 35 9.33 -3.90 5.57
N LEU A 36 10.12 -4.81 6.14
CA LEU A 36 9.64 -5.79 7.12
C LEU A 36 9.00 -5.09 8.34
N THR A 37 9.66 -4.07 8.88
CA THR A 37 9.17 -3.30 10.04
C THR A 37 7.86 -2.57 9.76
N SER A 38 7.73 -1.94 8.58
CA SER A 38 6.52 -1.18 8.22
C SER A 38 5.36 -2.05 7.71
N SER A 39 5.62 -3.31 7.35
CA SER A 39 4.65 -4.20 6.70
C SER A 39 3.35 -4.39 7.49
N SER A 40 3.43 -4.51 8.82
CA SER A 40 2.26 -4.74 9.68
C SER A 40 1.30 -3.53 9.69
N ALA A 41 1.83 -2.31 9.69
CA ALA A 41 1.04 -1.09 9.63
C ALA A 41 0.28 -0.98 8.29
N PHE A 42 0.95 -1.27 7.17
CA PHE A 42 0.31 -1.28 5.85
C PHE A 42 -0.74 -2.39 5.73
N LEU A 43 -0.49 -3.57 6.30
CA LEU A 43 -1.49 -4.65 6.35
C LEU A 43 -2.71 -4.23 7.18
N ALA A 44 -2.51 -3.62 8.35
CA ALA A 44 -3.59 -3.12 9.19
C ALA A 44 -4.44 -2.06 8.46
N SER A 45 -3.80 -1.10 7.78
CA SER A 45 -4.49 -0.09 6.97
C SER A 45 -5.36 -0.74 5.87
N ARG A 46 -4.83 -1.74 5.15
CA ARG A 46 -5.56 -2.47 4.11
C ARG A 46 -6.72 -3.28 4.67
N LEU A 47 -6.54 -3.93 5.82
CA LEU A 47 -7.60 -4.67 6.53
C LEU A 47 -8.73 -3.71 6.93
N SER A 48 -8.40 -2.56 7.52
CA SER A 48 -9.37 -1.53 7.89
C SER A 48 -10.15 -1.00 6.68
N ALA A 49 -9.46 -0.79 5.55
CA ALA A 49 -10.10 -0.34 4.31
C ALA A 49 -11.07 -1.39 3.71
N ARG A 50 -10.83 -2.69 3.92
CA ARG A 50 -11.80 -3.75 3.56
C ARG A 50 -13.03 -3.73 4.44
N THR A 51 -12.85 -3.57 5.76
CA THR A 51 -13.94 -3.62 6.73
C THR A 51 -14.81 -2.37 6.67
N MET A 52 -14.23 -1.21 6.35
CA MET A 52 -14.94 0.07 6.22
C MET A 52 -14.66 0.76 4.88
N PRO A 53 -15.18 0.22 3.75
CA PRO A 53 -14.91 0.75 2.42
C PRO A 53 -15.43 2.18 2.24
N SER A 54 -16.58 2.50 2.84
CA SER A 54 -17.24 3.81 2.75
C SER A 54 -16.43 4.96 3.37
N MET A 55 -15.49 4.66 4.28
CA MET A 55 -14.59 5.64 4.88
C MET A 55 -13.36 5.93 4.00
N HIS A 56 -13.01 5.01 3.09
CA HIS A 56 -11.76 5.04 2.33
C HIS A 56 -11.95 5.18 0.81
N ALA A 57 -13.16 4.94 0.30
CA ALA A 57 -13.47 4.99 -1.13
C ALA A 57 -14.76 5.78 -1.39
N ILE A 58 -14.66 6.77 -2.27
CA ILE A 58 -15.80 7.54 -2.79
C ILE A 58 -16.26 6.88 -4.09
N LYS A 59 -17.56 6.67 -4.25
CA LYS A 59 -18.12 6.16 -5.51
C LYS A 59 -17.82 7.15 -6.63
N SER A 60 -17.53 6.63 -7.82
CA SER A 60 -17.43 7.47 -9.01
C SER A 60 -18.74 8.23 -9.22
N PRO A 61 -18.70 9.56 -9.39
CA PRO A 61 -19.90 10.36 -9.62
C PRO A 61 -20.71 9.89 -10.84
N ASP A 62 -20.01 9.51 -11.90
CA ASP A 62 -20.62 9.21 -13.20
C ASP A 62 -20.63 7.71 -13.53
N GLY A 63 -20.29 6.85 -12.56
CA GLY A 63 -20.15 5.40 -12.78
C GLY A 63 -18.99 5.00 -13.70
N ARG A 64 -18.17 5.96 -14.13
CA ARG A 64 -16.96 5.75 -14.95
C ARG A 64 -15.73 5.63 -14.06
N LYS A 65 -14.57 5.38 -14.65
CA LYS A 65 -13.30 5.38 -13.92
C LYS A 65 -13.08 6.76 -13.27
N HIS A 66 -12.88 6.79 -11.95
CA HIS A 66 -12.62 8.01 -11.19
C HIS A 66 -11.46 7.75 -10.23
N ARG A 67 -10.24 8.12 -10.64
CA ARG A 67 -9.03 7.95 -9.84
C ARG A 67 -8.62 9.25 -9.15
N VAL A 68 -8.10 9.09 -7.94
CA VAL A 68 -7.31 10.10 -7.25
C VAL A 68 -5.97 9.47 -6.92
N ILE A 69 -4.88 10.10 -7.35
CA ILE A 69 -3.51 9.68 -7.07
C ILE A 69 -2.99 10.59 -5.95
N HIS A 70 -2.49 9.95 -4.90
CA HIS A 70 -1.88 10.64 -3.77
C HIS A 70 -0.37 10.40 -3.74
N ASP A 71 0.37 11.39 -3.21
CA ASP A 71 1.80 11.35 -2.94
C ASP A 71 2.03 11.45 -1.43
N ALA A 72 2.66 10.42 -0.86
CA ALA A 72 3.00 10.32 0.55
C ALA A 72 4.27 11.12 0.93
N LYS A 73 4.92 11.78 -0.04
CA LYS A 73 6.08 12.68 0.16
C LYS A 73 7.24 12.04 0.94
N GLY A 74 7.49 10.76 0.70
CA GLY A 74 8.55 10.01 1.37
C GLY A 74 8.25 9.61 2.82
N THR A 75 6.98 9.70 3.23
CA THR A 75 6.49 9.25 4.53
C THR A 75 5.60 8.01 4.37
N ASP A 76 5.26 7.38 5.49
CA ASP A 76 4.29 6.29 5.55
C ASP A 76 2.87 6.78 5.94
N ASP A 77 2.66 8.10 5.98
CA ASP A 77 1.36 8.70 6.32
C ASP A 77 0.42 8.66 5.10
N LEU A 78 -0.70 7.96 5.26
CA LEU A 78 -1.64 7.68 4.18
C LEU A 78 -2.98 8.41 4.41
N PRO A 79 -3.62 8.92 3.34
CA PRO A 79 -3.26 8.75 1.93
C PRO A 79 -2.19 9.74 1.43
N GLY A 80 -1.84 10.77 2.19
CA GLY A 80 -0.95 11.85 1.77
C GLY A 80 -1.65 12.91 0.90
N THR A 81 -0.86 13.65 0.13
CA THR A 81 -1.34 14.81 -0.65
C THR A 81 -1.87 14.42 -2.03
N VAL A 82 -2.91 15.08 -2.53
CA VAL A 82 -3.41 14.79 -3.89
C VAL A 82 -2.40 15.29 -4.93
N ALA A 83 -1.85 14.37 -5.71
CA ALA A 83 -0.90 14.65 -6.78
C ALA A 83 -1.60 14.79 -8.15
N ARG A 84 -2.67 14.01 -8.37
CA ARG A 84 -3.44 14.05 -9.62
C ARG A 84 -4.87 13.52 -9.41
N LYS A 85 -5.84 14.11 -10.10
CA LYS A 85 -7.21 13.59 -10.24
C LYS A 85 -7.42 13.05 -11.66
N GLU A 86 -8.50 12.31 -11.87
CA GLU A 86 -8.88 11.82 -13.21
C GLU A 86 -8.93 12.97 -14.24
N GLY A 87 -8.39 12.73 -15.44
CA GLY A 87 -8.08 13.77 -16.44
C GLY A 87 -6.61 14.13 -16.48
#